data_AF-A0A1Z5HPZ2-F1
#
_entry.id   AF-A0A1Z5HPZ2-F1
#
_cell.length_a   1.000
_cell.length_b   1.000
_cell.length_c   1.000
_cell.angle_alpha   90.00
_cell.angle_beta   90.00
_cell.angle_gamma   90.00
#
_symmetry.space_group_name_H-M   'P 1'
#
loop_
_entity.id
_entity.type
_entity.pdbx_description
1 polymer ?
#
loop_
_entity_poly.entity_id
_entity_poly.type
_entity_poly.pdbx_seq_one_letter_code
_entity_poly.pdbx_strand_id
1 'polypeptide(L)'
;MVYRLRKALLILLIVSILILTWYFRLPSGDNHAETVPHLFKPLGRERALITTVGQGPEGLIVAKMADELKIRNYYRYKAEAIDVEGYGSLLVAVGYSDMGMLSSRISWGEEKQRALELVKAAKKQRIPVILLHLGGRSRRGHKNDELINMLAPHADYMIVLRNGNRDGFFSRIAKENQIPITVVRDMEAVKIPLNSVYR
;
A
#
# COMPACT_ATOMS: atom_id res chain seq x y z
N MET A 1 -65.62 -2.73 -0.76
CA MET A 1 -64.49 -3.36 -0.04
C MET A 1 -63.30 -3.68 -0.95
N VAL A 2 -63.53 -4.36 -2.10
CA VAL A 2 -62.49 -4.79 -3.05
C VAL A 2 -61.61 -3.65 -3.61
N TYR A 3 -62.18 -2.48 -3.89
CA TYR A 3 -61.44 -1.33 -4.44
C TYR A 3 -60.41 -0.75 -3.46
N ARG A 4 -60.73 -0.69 -2.16
CA ARG A 4 -59.81 -0.20 -1.12
C ARG A 4 -58.64 -1.18 -0.91
N LEU A 5 -58.91 -2.49 -1.01
CA LEU A 5 -57.90 -3.53 -0.89
C LEU A 5 -56.91 -3.51 -2.08
N ARG A 6 -57.41 -3.34 -3.32
CA ARG A 6 -56.57 -3.21 -4.52
C ARG A 6 -55.67 -1.96 -4.49
N LYS A 7 -56.19 -0.83 -4.01
CA LYS A 7 -55.39 0.39 -3.81
C LYS A 7 -54.30 0.20 -2.75
N ALA A 8 -54.60 -0.45 -1.63
CA ALA A 8 -53.62 -0.73 -0.60
C ALA A 8 -52.48 -1.65 -1.10
N LEU A 9 -52.81 -2.69 -1.87
CA LEU A 9 -51.83 -3.57 -2.51
C LEU A 9 -50.94 -2.83 -3.52
N LEU A 10 -51.51 -1.93 -4.32
CA LEU A 10 -50.75 -1.13 -5.29
C LEU A 10 -49.77 -0.18 -4.58
N ILE A 11 -50.21 0.46 -3.49
CA ILE A 11 -49.36 1.35 -2.69
C ILE A 11 -48.20 0.57 -2.06
N LEU A 12 -48.46 -0.62 -1.50
CA LEU A 12 -47.41 -1.47 -0.93
C LEU A 12 -46.37 -1.90 -1.98
N LEU A 13 -46.81 -2.19 -3.20
CA LEU A 13 -45.93 -2.55 -4.30
C LEU A 13 -45.06 -1.37 -4.78
N ILE A 14 -45.63 -0.16 -4.81
CA ILE A 14 -44.88 1.06 -5.13
C ILE A 14 -43.85 1.35 -4.03
N VAL A 15 -44.23 1.21 -2.76
CA VAL A 15 -43.33 1.42 -1.61
C VAL A 15 -42.19 0.39 -1.63
N SER A 16 -42.46 -0.89 -1.95
CA SER A 16 -41.39 -1.89 -2.04
C SER A 16 -40.42 -1.62 -3.20
N ILE A 17 -40.91 -1.16 -4.35
CA ILE A 17 -40.06 -0.75 -5.48
C ILE A 17 -39.24 0.50 -5.11
N LEU A 18 -39.81 1.44 -4.37
CA LEU A 18 -39.08 2.62 -3.90
C LEU A 18 -37.98 2.24 -2.89
N ILE A 19 -38.24 1.31 -1.98
CA ILE A 19 -37.23 0.79 -1.04
C ILE A 19 -36.13 0.04 -1.80
N LEU A 20 -36.50 -0.78 -2.78
CA LEU A 20 -35.54 -1.54 -3.59
C LEU A 20 -34.65 -0.62 -4.42
N THR A 21 -35.25 0.38 -5.08
CA THR A 21 -34.51 1.40 -5.85
C THR A 21 -33.63 2.27 -4.95
N TRP A 22 -34.04 2.56 -3.73
CA TRP A 22 -33.22 3.25 -2.73
C TRP A 22 -32.04 2.38 -2.27
N TYR A 23 -32.27 1.07 -2.06
CA TYR A 23 -31.21 0.11 -1.72
C TYR A 23 -30.18 -0.06 -2.85
N PHE A 24 -30.61 -0.06 -4.11
CA PHE A 24 -29.71 -0.06 -5.28
C PHE A 24 -29.05 1.30 -5.56
N ARG A 25 -29.57 2.40 -4.99
CA ARG A 25 -28.95 3.74 -5.03
C ARG A 25 -27.97 3.98 -3.89
N LEU A 26 -27.94 3.12 -2.86
CA LEU A 26 -26.85 3.15 -1.90
C LEU A 26 -25.57 2.90 -2.71
N PRO A 27 -24.60 3.83 -2.67
CA PRO A 27 -23.32 3.58 -3.30
C PRO A 27 -22.78 2.29 -2.68
N SER A 28 -22.63 1.24 -3.49
CA SER A 28 -21.72 0.17 -3.13
C SER A 28 -20.40 0.87 -2.85
N GLY A 29 -19.90 0.78 -1.62
CA GLY A 29 -18.80 1.60 -1.10
C GLY A 29 -17.44 1.30 -1.75
N ASP A 30 -17.38 1.20 -3.06
CA ASP A 30 -16.17 1.14 -3.87
C ASP A 30 -15.73 2.56 -4.26
N ASN A 31 -15.57 3.42 -3.24
CA ASN A 31 -14.87 4.69 -3.41
C ASN A 31 -13.34 4.52 -3.32
N HIS A 32 -12.81 3.39 -3.80
CA HIS A 32 -11.37 3.27 -4.04
C HIS A 32 -11.05 3.94 -5.38
N ALA A 33 -11.48 5.18 -5.61
CA ALA A 33 -11.01 5.95 -6.77
C ALA A 33 -9.48 5.95 -6.73
N GLU A 34 -8.83 5.86 -7.90
CA GLU A 34 -7.38 6.04 -7.97
C GLU A 34 -7.05 7.35 -7.27
N THR A 35 -6.34 7.27 -6.15
CA THR A 35 -5.88 8.48 -5.49
C THR A 35 -4.80 9.06 -6.39
N VAL A 36 -4.92 10.37 -6.65
CA VAL A 36 -4.14 11.11 -7.64
C VAL A 36 -2.70 10.60 -7.71
N PRO A 37 -2.20 10.20 -8.88
CA PRO A 37 -0.99 9.38 -8.97
C PRO A 37 0.31 10.17 -8.74
N HIS A 38 0.22 11.50 -8.61
CA HIS A 38 1.36 12.38 -8.50
C HIS A 38 1.42 13.05 -7.13
N LEU A 39 2.56 12.93 -6.48
CA LEU A 39 2.91 13.76 -5.33
C LEU A 39 3.01 15.23 -5.78
N PHE A 40 2.51 16.15 -4.94
CA PHE A 40 2.63 17.60 -5.22
C PHE A 40 4.08 18.08 -5.27
N LYS A 41 4.99 17.35 -4.61
CA LYS A 41 6.42 17.64 -4.56
C LYS A 41 7.21 16.33 -4.53
N PRO A 42 8.31 16.20 -5.29
CA PRO A 42 9.22 15.08 -5.17
C PRO A 42 9.71 14.93 -3.72
N LEU A 43 9.66 13.72 -3.19
CA LEU A 43 10.14 13.38 -1.86
C LEU A 43 11.59 12.90 -1.92
N GLY A 44 11.87 11.97 -2.84
CA GLY A 44 13.15 11.31 -2.95
C GLY A 44 14.19 12.17 -3.65
N ARG A 45 15.45 11.97 -3.26
CA ARG A 45 16.62 12.44 -4.01
C ARG A 45 17.33 11.25 -4.65
N GLU A 46 18.16 11.51 -5.67
CA GLU A 46 18.94 10.47 -6.33
C GLU A 46 19.70 9.57 -5.33
N ARG A 47 19.92 8.31 -5.71
CA ARG A 47 20.41 7.20 -4.86
C ARG A 47 19.34 6.71 -3.90
N ALA A 48 18.43 5.89 -4.41
CA ALA A 48 17.44 5.16 -3.63
C ALA A 48 18.05 3.88 -3.03
N LEU A 49 17.89 3.66 -1.73
CA LEU A 49 18.08 2.35 -1.12
C LEU A 49 16.77 1.58 -1.24
N ILE A 50 16.79 0.39 -1.83
CA ILE A 50 15.61 -0.46 -1.98
C ILE A 50 15.84 -1.72 -1.17
N THR A 51 14.88 -2.09 -0.33
CA THR A 51 14.91 -3.36 0.42
C THR A 51 13.56 -4.05 0.41
N THR A 52 13.58 -5.36 0.63
CA THR A 52 12.38 -6.12 1.01
C THR A 52 12.23 -6.18 2.52
N VAL A 53 11.00 -6.22 3.00
CA VAL A 53 10.65 -6.58 4.38
C VAL A 53 9.58 -7.67 4.33
N GLY A 54 9.79 -8.72 5.12
CA GLY A 54 9.08 -10.00 4.97
C GLY A 54 9.79 -10.98 4.03
N GLN A 55 10.94 -10.58 3.48
CA GLN A 55 11.84 -11.44 2.68
C GLN A 55 11.19 -12.00 1.41
N GLY A 56 10.16 -11.34 0.88
CA GLY A 56 9.55 -11.67 -0.40
C GLY A 56 10.27 -11.04 -1.60
N PRO A 57 9.86 -11.38 -2.83
CA PRO A 57 10.46 -10.89 -4.07
C PRO A 57 10.18 -9.40 -4.36
N GLU A 58 9.28 -8.76 -3.62
CA GLU A 58 8.78 -7.42 -3.90
C GLU A 58 9.88 -6.36 -4.00
N GLY A 59 10.93 -6.46 -3.17
CA GLY A 59 12.06 -5.52 -3.24
C GLY A 59 12.82 -5.57 -4.57
N LEU A 60 13.02 -6.75 -5.14
CA LEU A 60 13.67 -6.91 -6.44
C LEU A 60 12.77 -6.41 -7.58
N ILE A 61 11.46 -6.61 -7.46
CA ILE A 61 10.48 -6.09 -8.42
C ILE A 61 10.50 -4.56 -8.43
N VAL A 62 10.51 -3.93 -7.26
CA VAL A 62 10.62 -2.47 -7.13
C VAL A 62 11.94 -1.95 -7.69
N ALA A 63 13.06 -2.65 -7.45
CA ALA A 63 14.36 -2.30 -8.01
C ALA A 63 14.35 -2.31 -9.53
N LYS A 64 13.79 -3.37 -10.14
CA LYS A 64 13.64 -3.45 -11.59
C LYS A 64 12.77 -2.32 -12.16
N MET A 65 11.66 -1.99 -11.50
CA MET A 65 10.84 -0.84 -11.92
C MET A 65 11.61 0.49 -11.82
N ALA A 66 12.40 0.66 -10.76
CA ALA A 66 13.24 1.85 -10.60
C ALA A 66 14.32 1.94 -11.70
N ASP A 67 14.93 0.81 -12.08
CA ASP A 67 15.89 0.73 -13.19
C ASP A 67 15.24 1.10 -14.52
N GLU A 68 14.05 0.58 -14.83
CA GLU A 68 13.28 0.91 -16.03
C GLU A 68 12.94 2.41 -16.09
N LEU A 69 12.71 3.03 -14.92
CA LEU A 69 12.50 4.46 -14.77
C LEU A 69 13.81 5.27 -14.72
N LYS A 70 14.99 4.66 -14.86
CA LYS A 70 16.28 5.35 -14.75
C LYS A 70 16.46 6.08 -13.42
N ILE A 71 15.86 5.57 -12.34
CA ILE A 71 16.08 6.05 -10.98
C ILE A 71 17.34 5.36 -10.47
N ARG A 72 18.38 6.13 -10.15
CA ARG A 72 19.61 5.58 -9.56
C ARG A 72 19.29 4.93 -8.22
N ASN A 73 19.36 3.61 -8.16
CA ASN A 73 18.98 2.83 -6.99
C ASN A 73 19.99 1.72 -6.67
N TYR A 74 19.92 1.22 -5.45
CA TYR A 74 20.73 0.11 -4.96
C TYR A 74 19.82 -0.82 -4.16
N TYR A 75 19.61 -2.01 -4.70
CA TYR A 75 18.85 -3.05 -4.03
C TYR A 75 19.70 -3.81 -3.03
N ARG A 76 19.21 -3.94 -1.79
CA ARG A 76 19.76 -4.79 -0.76
C ARG A 76 18.66 -5.65 -0.17
N TYR A 77 18.82 -6.97 -0.21
CA TYR A 77 17.80 -7.92 0.24
C TYR A 77 17.47 -7.78 1.74
N LYS A 78 18.49 -7.58 2.57
CA LYS A 78 18.38 -7.37 4.03
C LYS A 78 19.10 -6.10 4.42
N ALA A 79 18.63 -4.96 3.92
CA ALA A 79 19.21 -3.68 4.34
C ALA A 79 19.08 -3.51 5.86
N GLU A 80 20.14 -3.04 6.50
CA GLU A 80 20.17 -2.75 7.94
C GLU A 80 20.21 -1.24 8.18
N ALA A 81 20.00 -0.81 9.42
CA ALA A 81 20.01 0.61 9.80
C ALA A 81 21.28 1.36 9.35
N ILE A 82 22.44 0.69 9.39
CA ILE A 82 23.71 1.26 8.94
C ILE A 82 23.75 1.52 7.43
N ASP A 83 22.97 0.77 6.65
CA ASP A 83 22.97 0.89 5.19
C ASP A 83 22.23 2.12 4.69
N VAL A 84 21.47 2.79 5.55
CA VAL A 84 20.69 3.98 5.19
C VAL A 84 21.59 5.17 4.84
N GLU A 85 22.80 5.21 5.40
CA GLU A 85 23.72 6.33 5.23
C GLU A 85 24.13 6.52 3.76
N GLY A 86 24.10 7.78 3.30
CA GLY A 86 24.50 8.14 1.94
C GLY A 86 23.44 7.95 0.85
N TYR A 87 22.21 7.56 1.22
CA TYR A 87 21.07 7.47 0.31
C TYR A 87 20.12 8.66 0.44
N GLY A 88 19.47 9.01 -0.67
CA GLY A 88 18.51 10.13 -0.75
C GLY A 88 17.06 9.73 -0.53
N SER A 89 16.77 8.44 -0.45
CA SER A 89 15.44 7.86 -0.18
C SER A 89 15.56 6.39 0.22
N LEU A 90 14.60 5.91 1.00
CA LEU A 90 14.46 4.50 1.36
C LEU A 90 13.13 3.97 0.81
N LEU A 91 13.19 2.95 -0.04
CA LEU A 91 12.02 2.25 -0.59
C LEU A 91 11.91 0.90 0.11
N VAL A 92 10.83 0.74 0.86
CA VAL A 92 10.54 -0.48 1.63
C VAL A 92 9.43 -1.24 0.93
N ALA A 93 9.78 -2.30 0.23
CA ALA A 93 8.81 -3.19 -0.41
C ALA A 93 8.39 -4.29 0.57
N VAL A 94 7.14 -4.25 1.02
CA VAL A 94 6.62 -5.18 2.03
C VAL A 94 5.96 -6.38 1.36
N GLY A 95 6.47 -7.57 1.67
CA GLY A 95 5.90 -8.84 1.24
C GLY A 95 6.53 -10.01 1.99
N TYR A 96 5.71 -10.67 2.81
CA TYR A 96 6.09 -11.85 3.58
C TYR A 96 6.21 -13.10 2.69
N SER A 97 7.26 -13.89 2.90
CA SER A 97 7.46 -15.19 2.24
C SER A 97 8.07 -16.18 3.23
N ASP A 98 7.41 -17.31 3.49
CA ASP A 98 7.97 -18.36 4.35
C ASP A 98 9.31 -18.87 3.80
N MET A 99 9.39 -19.13 2.49
CA MET A 99 10.64 -19.55 1.83
C MET A 99 11.72 -18.46 1.88
N GLY A 100 11.30 -17.20 1.76
CA GLY A 100 12.19 -16.05 1.87
C GLY A 100 12.79 -15.91 3.26
N MET A 101 11.96 -16.06 4.28
CA MET A 101 12.37 -16.07 5.69
C MET A 101 13.33 -17.23 5.98
N LEU A 102 13.02 -18.45 5.53
CA LEU A 102 13.91 -19.60 5.68
C LEU A 102 15.28 -19.34 5.03
N SER A 103 15.29 -18.77 3.82
CA SER A 103 16.51 -18.46 3.07
C SER A 103 17.30 -17.31 3.70
N SER A 104 16.62 -16.37 4.37
CA SER A 104 17.22 -15.20 5.01
C SER A 104 18.02 -15.54 6.28
N ARG A 105 17.73 -16.71 6.90
CA ARG A 105 18.32 -17.22 8.15
C ARG A 105 18.12 -16.28 9.35
N ILE A 106 17.01 -15.57 9.39
CA ILE A 106 16.57 -14.77 10.54
C ILE A 106 15.15 -15.18 10.94
N SER A 107 14.85 -15.05 12.23
CA SER A 107 13.52 -15.29 12.79
C SER A 107 12.55 -14.16 12.45
N TRP A 108 11.25 -14.40 12.69
CA TRP A 108 10.24 -13.36 12.51
C TRP A 108 10.44 -12.15 13.44
N GLY A 109 10.87 -12.40 14.68
CA GLY A 109 11.18 -11.34 15.63
C GLY A 109 12.34 -10.47 15.16
N GLU A 110 13.42 -11.10 14.71
CA GLU A 110 14.60 -10.39 14.16
C GLU A 110 14.24 -9.60 12.90
N GLU A 111 13.40 -10.13 12.02
CA GLU A 111 12.96 -9.40 10.82
C GLU A 111 12.16 -8.14 11.17
N LYS A 112 11.25 -8.24 12.13
CA LYS A 112 10.49 -7.07 12.60
C LYS A 112 11.41 -6.03 13.23
N GLN A 113 12.35 -6.46 14.07
CA GLN A 113 13.31 -5.58 14.71
C GLN A 113 14.18 -4.86 13.66
N ARG A 114 14.78 -5.61 12.72
CA ARG A 114 15.59 -5.08 11.61
C ARG A 114 14.81 -4.04 10.81
N ALA A 115 13.59 -4.37 10.41
CA ALA A 115 12.76 -3.47 9.62
C ALA A 115 12.41 -2.18 10.37
N LEU A 116 12.10 -2.28 11.65
CA LEU A 116 11.78 -1.12 12.51
C LEU A 116 13.02 -0.23 12.72
N GLU A 117 14.17 -0.81 13.00
CA GLU A 117 15.44 -0.08 13.14
C GLU A 117 15.83 0.64 11.85
N LEU A 118 15.65 -0.02 10.70
CA LEU A 118 15.91 0.55 9.38
C LEU A 118 15.07 1.81 9.13
N VAL A 119 13.74 1.75 9.31
CA VAL A 119 12.89 2.92 9.05
C VAL A 119 13.10 4.03 10.09
N LYS A 120 13.41 3.69 11.35
CA LYS A 120 13.78 4.67 12.36
C LYS A 120 15.09 5.37 12.03
N ALA A 121 16.08 4.66 11.51
CA ALA A 121 17.35 5.24 11.06
C ALA A 121 17.13 6.22 9.90
N ALA A 122 16.31 5.85 8.91
CA ALA A 122 15.91 6.76 7.82
C ALA A 122 15.23 8.04 8.35
N LYS A 123 14.28 7.91 9.27
CA LYS A 123 13.62 9.08 9.88
C LYS A 123 14.59 9.97 10.65
N LYS A 124 15.51 9.38 11.44
CA LYS A 124 16.55 10.14 12.17
C LYS A 124 17.44 10.94 11.23
N GLN A 125 17.74 10.38 10.06
CA GLN A 125 18.55 11.04 9.02
C GLN A 125 17.73 11.94 8.09
N ARG A 126 16.42 12.09 8.32
CA ARG A 126 15.47 12.81 7.45
C ARG A 126 15.48 12.31 6.00
N ILE A 127 15.72 11.01 5.82
CA ILE A 127 15.59 10.33 4.54
C ILE A 127 14.14 9.88 4.39
N PRO A 128 13.48 10.24 3.28
CA PRO A 128 12.08 9.90 3.07
C PRO A 128 11.91 8.38 2.91
N VAL A 129 10.89 7.83 3.57
CA VAL A 129 10.53 6.41 3.52
C VAL A 129 9.31 6.23 2.64
N ILE A 130 9.48 5.53 1.53
CA ILE A 130 8.39 5.16 0.61
C ILE A 130 8.05 3.70 0.87
N LEU A 131 6.83 3.45 1.35
CA LEU A 131 6.35 2.11 1.66
C LEU A 131 5.55 1.58 0.46
N LEU A 132 5.97 0.43 -0.08
CA LEU A 132 5.31 -0.20 -1.22
C LEU A 132 4.72 -1.56 -0.81
N HIS A 133 3.48 -1.81 -1.22
CA HIS A 133 2.90 -3.15 -1.18
C HIS A 133 2.35 -3.52 -2.56
N LEU A 134 3.10 -4.35 -3.27
CA LEU A 134 2.79 -4.78 -4.63
C LEU A 134 1.98 -6.08 -4.68
N GLY A 135 1.47 -6.51 -3.52
CA GLY A 135 0.68 -7.72 -3.39
C GLY A 135 -0.81 -7.48 -3.65
N GLY A 136 -1.46 -8.48 -4.28
CA GLY A 136 -2.92 -8.54 -4.34
C GLY A 136 -3.53 -9.10 -3.04
N ARG A 137 -4.83 -9.37 -3.05
CA ARG A 137 -5.55 -9.93 -1.90
C ARG A 137 -4.89 -11.19 -1.30
N SER A 138 -4.29 -12.06 -2.11
CA SER A 138 -3.59 -13.27 -1.64
C SER A 138 -2.30 -12.98 -0.87
N ARG A 139 -1.76 -11.77 -1.00
CA ARG A 139 -0.58 -11.30 -0.24
C ARG A 139 -1.01 -10.53 1.01
N ARG A 140 -2.31 -10.37 1.28
CA ARG A 140 -2.81 -9.88 2.58
C ARG A 140 -2.88 -11.02 3.58
N GLY A 141 -2.89 -10.67 4.86
CA GLY A 141 -2.92 -11.64 5.97
C GLY A 141 -2.05 -11.20 7.13
N HIS A 142 -2.13 -11.93 8.24
CA HIS A 142 -1.63 -11.49 9.54
C HIS A 142 -0.20 -10.91 9.51
N LYS A 143 0.77 -11.61 8.90
CA LYS A 143 2.18 -11.17 8.89
C LYS A 143 2.44 -9.93 8.03
N ASN A 144 1.81 -9.82 6.85
CA ASN A 144 1.95 -8.62 6.02
C ASN A 144 1.24 -7.43 6.64
N ASP A 145 0.04 -7.64 7.16
CA ASP A 145 -0.73 -6.60 7.82
C ASP A 145 -0.01 -6.12 9.10
N GLU A 146 0.64 -7.03 9.86
CA GLU A 146 1.50 -6.70 11.00
C GLU A 146 2.67 -5.80 10.59
N LEU A 147 3.41 -6.15 9.52
CA LEU A 147 4.50 -5.31 9.02
C LEU A 147 4.02 -3.93 8.57
N ILE A 148 2.90 -3.86 7.86
CA ILE A 148 2.36 -2.58 7.39
C ILE A 148 1.96 -1.70 8.57
N ASN A 149 1.26 -2.24 9.57
CA ASN A 149 0.91 -1.48 10.77
C ASN A 149 2.14 -0.98 11.53
N MET A 150 3.20 -1.80 11.59
CA MET A 150 4.45 -1.43 12.25
C MET A 150 5.23 -0.34 11.50
N LEU A 151 5.25 -0.40 10.17
CA LEU A 151 6.11 0.46 9.34
C LEU A 151 5.42 1.72 8.85
N ALA A 152 4.11 1.69 8.64
CA ALA A 152 3.36 2.84 8.12
C ALA A 152 3.57 4.13 8.93
N PRO A 153 3.59 4.14 10.28
CA PRO A 153 3.84 5.37 11.06
C PRO A 153 5.17 6.08 10.74
N HIS A 154 6.11 5.37 10.10
CA HIS A 154 7.40 5.91 9.70
C HIS A 154 7.46 6.33 8.22
N ALA A 155 6.48 5.94 7.41
CA ALA A 155 6.44 6.25 5.98
C ALA A 155 6.04 7.70 5.72
N ASP A 156 6.58 8.25 4.63
CA ASP A 156 6.24 9.57 4.10
C ASP A 156 5.36 9.46 2.84
N TYR A 157 5.28 8.26 2.24
CA TYR A 157 4.40 7.96 1.12
C TYR A 157 4.10 6.46 1.03
N MET A 158 2.90 6.11 0.56
CA MET A 158 2.48 4.73 0.31
C MET A 158 2.07 4.51 -1.14
N ILE A 159 2.57 3.44 -1.75
CA ILE A 159 2.14 2.97 -3.08
C ILE A 159 1.61 1.54 -2.94
N VAL A 160 0.34 1.33 -3.30
CA VAL A 160 -0.33 0.03 -3.09
C VAL A 160 -1.13 -0.39 -4.31
N LEU A 161 -1.18 -1.69 -4.58
CA LEU A 161 -2.13 -2.22 -5.56
C LEU A 161 -3.56 -2.19 -4.99
N ARG A 162 -4.50 -1.71 -5.81
CA ARG A 162 -5.95 -1.74 -5.55
C ARG A 162 -6.43 -3.10 -5.08
N ASN A 163 -5.95 -4.17 -5.71
CA ASN A 163 -6.35 -5.52 -5.34
C ASN A 163 -5.91 -5.92 -3.92
N GLY A 164 -4.80 -5.38 -3.43
CA GLY A 164 -4.36 -5.55 -2.04
C GLY A 164 -5.17 -4.70 -1.04
N ASN A 165 -5.79 -3.61 -1.50
CA ASN A 165 -6.53 -2.64 -0.68
C ASN A 165 -8.07 -2.75 -0.80
N ARG A 166 -8.62 -3.88 -1.24
CA ARG A 166 -10.08 -4.03 -1.45
C ARG A 166 -10.91 -3.75 -0.19
N ASP A 167 -10.38 -4.11 0.97
CA ASP A 167 -10.98 -3.89 2.29
C ASP A 167 -10.71 -2.49 2.87
N GLY A 168 -10.03 -1.62 2.11
CA GLY A 168 -9.62 -0.28 2.54
C GLY A 168 -8.56 -0.26 3.64
N PHE A 169 -7.88 -1.38 3.92
CA PHE A 169 -6.88 -1.49 4.98
C PHE A 169 -5.77 -0.43 4.87
N PHE A 170 -5.15 -0.32 3.70
CA PHE A 170 -4.09 0.66 3.48
C PHE A 170 -4.62 2.09 3.49
N SER A 171 -5.81 2.31 2.92
CA SER A 171 -6.46 3.64 2.95
C SER A 171 -6.73 4.11 4.38
N ARG A 172 -7.19 3.21 5.25
CA ARG A 172 -7.42 3.50 6.67
C ARG A 172 -6.11 3.81 7.38
N ILE A 173 -5.09 2.96 7.23
CA ILE A 173 -3.77 3.14 7.85
C ILE A 173 -3.13 4.46 7.40
N ALA A 174 -3.18 4.76 6.10
CA ALA A 174 -2.64 6.00 5.55
C ALA A 174 -3.37 7.22 6.14
N LYS A 175 -4.70 7.16 6.26
CA LYS A 175 -5.49 8.23 6.90
C LYS A 175 -5.14 8.42 8.37
N GLU A 176 -5.05 7.32 9.14
CA GLU A 176 -4.72 7.35 10.56
C GLU A 176 -3.33 7.94 10.84
N ASN A 177 -2.37 7.67 9.95
CA ASN A 177 -1.00 8.16 10.07
C ASN A 177 -0.72 9.44 9.26
N GLN A 178 -1.74 10.01 8.62
CA GLN A 178 -1.64 11.23 7.78
C GLN A 178 -0.61 11.12 6.64
N ILE A 179 -0.54 9.93 6.02
CA ILE A 179 0.42 9.62 4.96
C ILE A 179 -0.30 9.75 3.61
N PRO A 180 0.29 10.45 2.62
CA PRO A 180 -0.18 10.38 1.24
C PRO A 180 -0.13 8.93 0.73
N ILE A 181 -1.17 8.51 0.01
CA ILE A 181 -1.26 7.15 -0.54
C ILE A 181 -1.72 7.20 -1.99
N THR A 182 -1.06 6.44 -2.86
CA THR A 182 -1.53 6.16 -4.22
C THR A 182 -1.92 4.70 -4.37
N VAL A 183 -3.19 4.49 -4.70
CA VAL A 183 -3.77 3.17 -4.99
C VAL A 183 -3.83 2.97 -6.50
N VAL A 184 -3.03 2.06 -7.03
CA VAL A 184 -2.92 1.80 -8.48
C VAL A 184 -3.63 0.52 -8.89
N ARG A 185 -4.15 0.48 -10.12
CA ARG A 185 -4.91 -0.68 -10.62
C ARG A 185 -4.08 -1.96 -10.80
N ASP A 186 -2.83 -1.83 -11.26
CA ASP A 186 -1.97 -2.95 -11.68
C ASP A 186 -0.48 -2.61 -11.50
N MET A 187 0.39 -3.59 -11.79
CA MET A 187 1.84 -3.47 -11.63
C MET A 187 2.47 -2.43 -12.56
N GLU A 188 1.91 -2.23 -13.76
CA GLU A 188 2.47 -1.25 -14.70
C GLU A 188 2.18 0.18 -14.20
N ALA A 189 0.98 0.39 -13.68
CA ALA A 189 0.56 1.67 -13.11
C ALA A 189 1.39 2.09 -11.88
N VAL A 190 2.09 1.18 -11.19
CA VAL A 190 3.01 1.48 -10.06
C VAL A 190 4.13 2.44 -10.48
N LYS A 191 4.57 2.35 -11.74
CA LYS A 191 5.69 3.15 -12.25
C LYS A 191 5.39 4.65 -12.21
N ILE A 192 4.12 5.04 -12.36
CA ILE A 192 3.70 6.45 -12.36
C ILE A 192 3.95 7.09 -10.98
N PRO A 193 3.37 6.62 -9.87
CA PRO A 193 3.64 7.17 -8.56
C PRO A 193 5.09 6.96 -8.12
N LEU A 194 5.73 5.84 -8.50
CA LEU A 194 7.14 5.62 -8.20
C LEU A 194 8.03 6.68 -8.86
N ASN A 195 7.77 7.03 -10.12
CA ASN A 195 8.49 8.10 -10.81
C ASN A 195 8.24 9.46 -10.15
N SER A 196 6.99 9.72 -9.71
CA SER A 196 6.61 10.98 -9.04
C SER A 196 7.33 11.22 -7.70
N VAL A 197 7.90 10.19 -7.08
CA VAL A 197 8.76 10.33 -5.91
C VAL A 197 9.98 11.19 -6.22
N TYR A 198 10.47 11.15 -7.47
CA TYR A 198 11.73 11.79 -7.87
C TYR A 198 11.55 12.95 -8.84
N ARG A 199 10.47 12.99 -9.63
CA ARG A 199 10.21 14.03 -10.65
C ARG A 199 8.76 14.07 -11.13
#